data_AF-A0A9E5KTW1-F1
#
_entry.id   AF-A0A9E5KTW1-F1
#
_cell.length_a   1.000
_cell.length_b   1.000
_cell.length_c   1.000
_cell.angle_alpha   90.00
_cell.angle_beta   90.00
_cell.angle_gamma   90.00
#
_symmetry.space_group_name_H-M   'P 1'
#
loop_
_entity.id
_entity.type
_entity.pdbx_description
1 polymer ?
#
loop_
_entity_poly.entity_id
_entity_poly.type
_entity_poly.pdbx_seq_one_letter_code
_entity_poly.pdbx_strand_id
1 'polypeptide(L)'
;FLGLLPNYIGGSEQRVLYEKGERKLNDDNFIAAYQAMADVAKYCPNGFESVTYNDSQVLFNTQKAVMFVDGSWTAGVYKDASFDWGLFAIPAPKGKKTAITFHPDMAITMNRATAHPQEAKDFLAWLCTKEGATTASKNLPSGYFPMINFPIALEDVHANEFLSLNAGKETDARFVWPKLMHLYAPMNQAVIRVMKGQISAQGAADSVQALR
;
A
#
# COMPACT_ATOMS: atom_id res chain seq x y z
N PHE A 1 -6.48 3.71 -4.28
CA PHE A 1 -7.71 3.05 -3.79
C PHE A 1 -7.44 1.98 -2.75
N LEU A 2 -6.77 0.86 -3.08
CA LEU A 2 -6.63 -0.29 -2.15
C LEU A 2 -5.85 0.01 -0.86
N GLY A 3 -4.93 0.98 -0.87
CA GLY A 3 -4.25 1.46 0.34
C GLY A 3 -5.02 2.51 1.14
N LEU A 4 -6.03 3.13 0.52
CA LEU A 4 -6.94 4.12 1.13
C LEU A 4 -8.17 3.44 1.75
N LEU A 5 -8.59 2.29 1.21
CA LEU A 5 -9.81 1.60 1.60
C LEU A 5 -9.90 1.27 3.11
N PRO A 6 -8.82 0.90 3.83
CA PRO A 6 -8.87 0.70 5.28
C PRO A 6 -9.39 1.92 6.08
N ASN A 7 -9.16 3.15 5.60
CA ASN A 7 -9.71 4.37 6.22
C ASN A 7 -11.24 4.44 6.16
N TYR A 8 -11.87 3.67 5.26
CA TYR A 8 -13.31 3.66 5.03
C TYR A 8 -13.95 2.45 5.68
N ILE A 9 -13.38 1.27 5.45
CA ILE A 9 -13.98 0.01 5.90
C ILE A 9 -13.57 -0.36 7.34
N GLY A 10 -12.49 0.22 7.86
CA GLY A 10 -11.81 -0.18 9.10
C GLY A 10 -10.59 -1.06 8.85
N GLY A 11 -9.86 -1.42 9.91
CA GLY A 11 -8.68 -2.28 9.83
C GLY A 11 -8.97 -3.75 9.48
N SER A 12 -7.99 -4.61 9.77
CA SER A 12 -7.97 -6.02 9.39
C SER A 12 -9.21 -6.82 9.80
N GLU A 13 -9.76 -6.58 10.99
CA GLU A 13 -10.97 -7.24 11.47
C GLU A 13 -12.17 -6.97 10.54
N GLN A 14 -12.28 -5.74 10.00
CA GLN A 14 -13.37 -5.39 9.10
C GLN A 14 -13.13 -5.95 7.70
N ARG A 15 -11.90 -5.88 7.17
CA ARG A 15 -11.55 -6.51 5.88
C ARG A 15 -11.95 -7.98 5.84
N VAL A 16 -11.68 -8.74 6.90
CA VAL A 16 -12.01 -10.18 6.98
C VAL A 16 -13.51 -10.45 6.80
N LEU A 17 -14.40 -9.56 7.25
CA LEU A 17 -15.84 -9.69 7.02
C LEU A 17 -16.20 -9.58 5.53
N TYR A 18 -15.53 -8.70 4.79
CA TYR A 18 -15.65 -8.64 3.33
C TYR A 18 -15.00 -9.84 2.65
N GLU A 19 -13.99 -10.48 3.22
CA GLU A 19 -13.40 -11.70 2.64
C GLU A 19 -14.30 -12.93 2.80
N LYS A 20 -15.13 -12.95 3.85
CA LYS A 20 -15.99 -14.08 4.21
C LYS A 20 -17.37 -14.07 3.55
N GLY A 21 -17.89 -12.92 3.12
CA GLY A 21 -19.27 -12.83 2.63
C GLY A 21 -20.15 -11.92 3.47
N GLU A 22 -19.72 -11.63 4.68
CA GLU A 22 -20.55 -11.04 5.74
C GLU A 22 -20.81 -9.54 5.50
N ARG A 23 -19.87 -8.86 4.83
CA ARG A 23 -20.07 -7.50 4.30
C ARG A 23 -20.04 -7.50 2.78
N LYS A 24 -20.87 -6.66 2.16
CA LYS A 24 -20.94 -6.50 0.70
C LYS A 24 -19.92 -5.48 0.22
N LEU A 25 -19.32 -5.72 -0.94
CA LEU A 25 -18.39 -4.82 -1.64
C LEU A 25 -19.10 -3.60 -2.26
N ASN A 26 -20.39 -3.43 -1.97
CA ASN A 26 -21.20 -2.27 -2.33
C ASN A 26 -21.97 -1.69 -1.15
N ASP A 27 -21.46 -1.86 0.07
CA ASP A 27 -21.97 -1.13 1.23
C ASP A 27 -21.54 0.35 1.22
N ASP A 28 -22.11 1.13 2.14
CA ASP A 28 -21.87 2.58 2.23
C ASP A 28 -20.38 2.94 2.38
N ASN A 29 -19.57 2.09 3.01
CA ASN A 29 -18.13 2.35 3.14
C ASN A 29 -17.40 2.18 1.80
N PHE A 30 -17.74 1.15 1.04
CA PHE A 30 -17.18 0.92 -0.30
C PHE A 30 -17.60 2.03 -1.27
N ILE A 31 -18.88 2.42 -1.24
CA ILE A 31 -19.40 3.53 -2.04
C ILE A 31 -18.66 4.82 -1.68
N ALA A 32 -18.51 5.13 -0.38
CA ALA A 32 -17.79 6.32 0.06
C ALA A 32 -16.31 6.32 -0.36
N ALA A 33 -15.65 5.15 -0.37
CA ALA A 33 -14.27 5.03 -0.85
C ALA A 33 -14.14 5.33 -2.35
N TYR A 34 -15.09 4.88 -3.18
CA TYR A 34 -15.14 5.23 -4.60
C TYR A 34 -15.46 6.72 -4.80
N GLN A 35 -16.36 7.28 -3.99
CA GLN A 35 -16.67 8.71 -4.03
C GLN A 35 -15.41 9.54 -3.75
N ALA A 36 -14.58 9.14 -2.78
CA ALA A 36 -13.32 9.82 -2.51
C ALA A 36 -12.35 9.82 -3.70
N MET A 37 -12.31 8.73 -4.48
CA MET A 37 -11.51 8.70 -5.71
C MET A 37 -12.08 9.69 -6.74
N ALA A 38 -13.40 9.74 -6.91
CA ALA A 38 -14.05 10.70 -7.79
C ALA A 38 -13.77 12.15 -7.38
N ASP A 39 -13.81 12.44 -6.08
CA ASP A 39 -13.54 13.78 -5.53
C ASP A 39 -12.09 14.23 -5.76
N VAL A 40 -11.14 13.28 -5.75
CA VAL A 40 -9.71 13.55 -6.00
C VAL A 40 -9.39 13.71 -7.48
N ALA A 41 -10.20 13.15 -8.38
CA ALA A 41 -9.92 13.13 -9.83
C ALA A 41 -9.63 14.51 -10.43
N LYS A 42 -10.30 15.56 -9.93
CA LYS A 42 -10.09 16.95 -10.37
C LYS A 42 -8.71 17.53 -10.04
N TYR A 43 -7.96 16.90 -9.14
CA TYR A 43 -6.59 17.28 -8.78
C TYR A 43 -5.53 16.45 -9.50
N CYS A 44 -5.94 15.41 -10.23
CA CYS A 44 -5.03 14.60 -11.03
C CYS A 44 -4.70 15.32 -12.36
N PRO A 45 -3.57 14.96 -13.00
CA PRO A 45 -3.23 15.49 -14.33
C PRO A 45 -4.32 15.18 -15.37
N ASN A 46 -4.42 16.01 -16.40
CA ASN A 46 -5.22 15.68 -17.58
C ASN A 46 -4.73 14.36 -18.19
N GLY A 47 -5.65 13.46 -18.51
CA GLY A 47 -5.30 12.13 -19.03
C GLY A 47 -4.71 11.18 -17.97
N PHE A 48 -5.02 11.38 -16.68
CA PHE A 48 -4.52 10.56 -15.56
C PHE A 48 -4.68 9.06 -15.78
N GLU A 49 -5.64 8.61 -16.59
CA GLU A 49 -5.83 7.18 -16.89
C GLU A 49 -4.68 6.56 -17.71
N SER A 50 -3.86 7.41 -18.34
CA SER A 50 -2.67 7.01 -19.12
C SER A 50 -1.36 7.25 -18.39
N VAL A 51 -1.41 7.93 -17.24
CA VAL A 51 -0.23 8.21 -16.42
C VAL A 51 0.23 6.91 -15.79
N THR A 52 1.45 6.48 -16.14
CA THR A 52 2.03 5.27 -15.57
C THR A 52 2.62 5.56 -14.18
N TYR A 53 3.01 4.48 -13.51
CA TYR A 53 3.74 4.57 -12.25
C TYR A 53 5.05 5.36 -12.40
N ASN A 54 5.83 5.08 -13.44
CA ASN A 54 7.09 5.78 -13.71
C ASN A 54 6.84 7.25 -14.07
N ASP A 55 5.78 7.55 -14.84
CA ASP A 55 5.40 8.94 -15.13
C ASP A 55 5.05 9.71 -13.85
N SER A 56 4.35 9.06 -12.91
CA SER A 56 4.00 9.65 -11.61
C SER A 56 5.25 9.99 -10.79
N GLN A 57 6.24 9.10 -10.78
CA GLN A 57 7.53 9.38 -10.12
C GLN A 57 8.25 10.56 -10.75
N VAL A 58 8.28 10.63 -12.09
CA VAL A 58 8.89 11.75 -12.84
C VAL A 58 8.15 13.06 -12.55
N LEU A 59 6.82 13.06 -12.53
CA LEU A 59 6.02 14.25 -12.22
C LEU A 59 6.35 14.82 -10.84
N PHE A 60 6.48 13.95 -9.82
CA PHE A 60 6.88 14.39 -8.48
C PHE A 60 8.33 14.87 -8.44
N ASN A 61 9.27 14.11 -9.01
CA ASN A 61 10.70 14.48 -9.00
C ASN A 61 10.99 15.79 -9.77
N THR A 62 10.19 16.09 -10.79
CA THR A 62 10.27 17.34 -11.56
C THR A 62 9.42 18.47 -10.96
N GLN A 63 8.86 18.27 -9.75
CA GLN A 63 8.03 19.23 -9.02
C GLN A 63 6.78 19.68 -9.81
N LYS A 64 6.33 18.87 -10.77
CA LYS A 64 5.07 19.06 -11.52
C LYS A 64 3.86 18.47 -10.82
N ALA A 65 4.08 17.61 -9.82
CA ALA A 65 3.08 17.14 -8.89
C ALA A 65 3.49 17.50 -7.46
N VAL A 66 2.59 18.13 -6.70
CA VAL A 66 2.83 18.51 -5.30
C VAL A 66 2.73 17.31 -4.36
N MET A 67 1.95 16.28 -4.75
CA MET A 67 1.77 15.06 -3.98
C MET A 67 1.85 13.85 -4.91
N PHE A 68 2.47 12.77 -4.41
CA PHE A 68 2.49 11.46 -5.04
C PHE A 68 2.05 10.42 -4.00
N VAL A 69 1.02 9.65 -4.33
CA VAL A 69 0.47 8.62 -3.43
C VAL A 69 1.12 7.30 -3.75
N ASP A 70 2.00 6.85 -2.87
CA ASP A 70 2.73 5.61 -3.04
C ASP A 70 3.11 4.95 -1.70
N GLY A 71 3.81 3.82 -1.75
CA GLY A 71 4.34 3.14 -0.58
C GLY A 71 5.84 3.30 -0.37
N SER A 72 6.30 2.69 0.72
CA SER A 72 7.64 2.87 1.29
C SER A 72 8.78 2.45 0.35
N TRP A 73 8.55 1.53 -0.60
CA TRP A 73 9.56 1.10 -1.58
C TRP A 73 10.08 2.24 -2.47
N THR A 74 9.45 3.41 -2.45
CA THR A 74 9.94 4.61 -3.14
C THR A 74 10.89 5.49 -2.33
N ALA A 75 11.12 5.21 -1.05
CA ALA A 75 11.94 6.06 -0.18
C ALA A 75 13.32 6.36 -0.82
N GLY A 76 13.96 5.34 -1.40
CA GLY A 76 15.27 5.49 -2.03
C GLY A 76 15.26 6.18 -3.41
N VAL A 77 14.10 6.35 -4.05
CA VAL A 77 13.98 6.95 -5.40
C VAL A 77 14.29 8.45 -5.36
N TYR A 78 13.96 9.13 -4.27
CA TYR A 78 14.08 10.59 -4.13
C TYR A 78 15.29 11.01 -3.29
N LYS A 79 16.26 10.13 -3.08
CA LYS A 79 17.48 10.42 -2.29
C LYS A 79 18.30 11.60 -2.86
N ASP A 80 18.26 11.78 -4.18
CA ASP A 80 18.99 12.81 -4.91
C ASP A 80 18.04 13.94 -5.38
N ALA A 81 16.84 14.02 -4.81
CA ALA A 81 15.89 15.09 -5.12
C ALA A 81 16.50 16.45 -4.79
N SER A 82 16.27 17.44 -5.66
CA SER A 82 16.78 18.81 -5.50
C SER A 82 15.90 19.69 -4.61
N PHE A 83 14.92 19.11 -3.93
CA PHE A 83 13.92 19.78 -3.11
C PHE A 83 13.64 18.96 -1.85
N ASP A 84 13.22 19.65 -0.79
CA ASP A 84 12.79 19.00 0.44
C ASP A 84 11.44 18.33 0.22
N TRP A 85 11.34 17.07 0.66
CA TRP A 85 10.10 16.31 0.62
C TRP A 85 9.86 15.64 1.96
N GLY A 86 8.61 15.27 2.19
CA GLY A 86 8.18 14.55 3.38
C GLY A 86 6.97 13.71 3.05
N LEU A 87 6.46 13.02 4.08
CA LEU A 87 5.37 12.08 3.92
C LEU A 87 4.34 12.22 5.04
N PHE A 88 3.11 11.84 4.72
CA PHE A 88 2.03 11.73 5.69
C PHE A 88 1.09 10.60 5.28
N ALA A 89 0.41 10.02 6.27
CA ALA A 89 -0.60 9.00 6.00
C ALA A 89 -1.78 9.60 5.24
N ILE A 90 -2.34 8.84 4.29
CA ILE A 90 -3.62 9.20 3.67
C ILE A 90 -4.64 9.42 4.80
N PRO A 91 -5.20 10.64 4.94
CA PRO A 91 -6.06 10.94 6.07
C PRO A 91 -7.39 10.18 5.95
N ALA A 92 -7.90 9.70 7.09
CA ALA A 92 -9.24 9.15 7.12
C ALA A 92 -10.33 10.23 7.00
N PRO A 93 -11.53 9.87 6.52
CA PRO A 93 -12.70 10.74 6.58
C PRO A 93 -12.92 11.28 7.99
N LYS A 94 -13.51 12.48 8.09
CA LYS A 94 -13.80 13.14 9.37
C LYS A 94 -14.56 12.18 10.31
N GLY A 95 -14.06 12.05 11.53
CA GLY A 95 -14.65 11.18 12.56
C GLY A 95 -14.21 9.71 12.48
N LYS A 96 -13.43 9.31 11.47
CA LYS A 96 -12.80 7.99 11.40
C LYS A 96 -11.32 8.06 11.82
N LYS A 97 -10.79 6.92 12.29
CA LYS A 97 -9.37 6.77 12.60
C LYS A 97 -8.60 6.50 11.31
N THR A 98 -7.39 7.04 11.22
CA THR A 98 -6.47 6.74 10.11
C THR A 98 -5.88 5.36 10.31
N ALA A 99 -6.02 4.50 9.31
CA ALA A 99 -5.42 3.19 9.22
C ALA A 99 -4.29 3.20 8.19
N ILE A 100 -3.24 2.41 8.43
CA ILE A 100 -2.09 2.29 7.54
C ILE A 100 -2.11 0.94 6.85
N THR A 101 -1.83 0.95 5.55
CA THR A 101 -1.57 -0.30 4.85
C THR A 101 -0.13 -0.72 5.10
N PHE A 102 0.08 -1.77 5.90
CA PHE A 102 1.38 -2.30 6.28
C PHE A 102 1.33 -3.82 6.31
N HIS A 103 1.97 -4.47 5.33
CA HIS A 103 1.93 -5.92 5.15
C HIS A 103 3.23 -6.46 4.56
N PRO A 104 3.46 -7.79 4.63
CA PRO A 104 4.59 -8.42 3.96
C PRO A 104 4.47 -8.25 2.43
N ASP A 105 5.54 -7.77 1.80
CA ASP A 105 5.59 -7.56 0.34
C ASP A 105 6.75 -8.34 -0.32
N MET A 106 7.75 -8.73 0.47
CA MET A 106 8.90 -9.53 0.04
C MET A 106 9.21 -10.62 1.09
N ALA A 107 9.65 -11.78 0.63
CA ALA A 107 10.16 -12.84 1.49
C ALA A 107 11.44 -13.44 0.89
N ILE A 108 12.41 -13.73 1.76
CA ILE A 108 13.58 -14.55 1.42
C ILE A 108 13.25 -15.98 1.84
N THR A 109 13.33 -16.92 0.90
CA THR A 109 12.92 -18.32 1.11
C THR A 109 13.96 -19.28 0.54
N MET A 110 13.93 -20.53 1.00
CA MET A 110 14.75 -21.60 0.43
C MET A 110 14.00 -22.35 -0.66
N ASN A 111 14.72 -22.72 -1.72
CA ASN A 111 14.22 -23.69 -2.69
C ASN A 111 14.18 -25.09 -2.04
N ARG A 112 13.02 -25.76 -2.08
CA ARG A 112 12.85 -27.12 -1.53
C ARG A 112 13.80 -28.14 -2.17
N ALA A 113 14.20 -27.94 -3.42
CA ALA A 113 15.08 -28.84 -4.18
C ALA A 113 16.58 -28.47 -4.07
N THR A 114 16.97 -27.57 -3.17
CA THR A 114 18.38 -27.18 -2.99
C THR A 114 19.26 -28.39 -2.62
N ALA A 115 20.48 -28.43 -3.16
CA ALA A 115 21.51 -29.39 -2.75
C ALA A 115 22.12 -29.06 -1.37
N HIS A 116 21.83 -27.86 -0.83
CA HIS A 116 22.37 -27.32 0.42
C HIS A 116 21.25 -26.95 1.41
N PRO A 117 20.44 -27.91 1.88
CA PRO A 117 19.27 -27.62 2.70
C PRO A 117 19.63 -27.17 4.11
N GLN A 118 20.77 -27.59 4.65
CA GLN A 118 21.18 -27.19 6.00
C GLN A 118 21.72 -25.77 5.98
N GLU A 119 22.60 -25.45 5.04
CA GLU A 119 23.21 -24.13 4.87
C GLU A 119 22.15 -23.07 4.56
N ALA A 120 21.15 -23.41 3.73
CA ALA A 120 20.01 -22.51 3.48
C ALA A 120 19.18 -22.25 4.74
N LYS A 121 18.94 -23.27 5.58
CA LYS A 121 18.24 -23.11 6.86
C LYS A 121 19.05 -22.27 7.84
N ASP A 122 20.35 -22.50 7.92
CA ASP A 122 21.25 -21.75 8.79
C ASP A 122 21.29 -20.28 8.39
N PHE A 123 21.33 -19.98 7.09
CA PHE A 123 21.23 -18.61 6.57
C PHE A 123 19.88 -17.95 6.90
N LEU A 124 18.76 -18.66 6.68
CA LEU A 124 17.43 -18.13 7.04
C LEU A 124 17.28 -17.91 8.55
N ALA A 125 17.84 -18.80 9.38
CA ALA A 125 17.87 -18.64 10.83
C ALA A 125 18.73 -17.43 11.24
N TRP A 126 19.89 -17.24 10.60
CA TRP A 126 20.72 -16.05 10.81
C TRP A 126 20.00 -14.76 10.42
N LEU A 127 19.27 -14.72 9.30
CA LEU A 127 18.46 -13.57 8.89
C LEU A 127 17.43 -13.13 9.94
N CYS A 128 16.94 -14.07 10.76
CA CYS A 128 16.01 -13.79 11.85
C CYS A 128 16.68 -13.26 13.13
N THR A 129 18.02 -13.18 13.18
CA THR A 129 18.75 -12.58 14.30
C THR A 129 18.80 -11.06 14.20
N LYS A 130 19.18 -10.39 15.29
CA LYS A 130 19.39 -8.93 15.27
C LYS A 130 20.44 -8.50 14.26
N GLU A 131 21.55 -9.23 14.18
CA GLU A 131 22.62 -8.98 13.23
C GLU A 131 22.14 -9.19 11.79
N GLY A 132 21.48 -10.32 11.52
CA GLY A 132 20.98 -10.66 10.19
C GLY A 132 19.94 -9.66 9.69
N ALA A 133 18.94 -9.34 10.51
CA ALA A 133 17.91 -8.35 10.15
C ALA A 133 18.51 -6.96 9.92
N THR A 134 19.44 -6.52 10.78
CA THR A 134 20.14 -5.23 10.62
C THR A 134 20.95 -5.22 9.32
N THR A 135 21.68 -6.31 9.03
CA THR A 135 22.48 -6.44 7.81
C THR A 135 21.59 -6.44 6.57
N ALA A 136 20.48 -7.19 6.60
CA ALA A 136 19.51 -7.22 5.51
C ALA A 136 18.91 -5.84 5.25
N SER A 137 18.48 -5.13 6.30
CA SER A 137 17.93 -3.77 6.16
C SER A 137 18.91 -2.74 5.61
N LYS A 138 20.22 -2.95 5.77
CA LYS A 138 21.25 -2.08 5.17
C LYS A 138 21.50 -2.37 3.69
N ASN A 139 21.31 -3.61 3.26
CA ASN A 139 21.72 -4.06 1.92
C ASN A 139 20.55 -4.29 0.96
N LEU A 140 19.33 -4.42 1.48
CA LEU A 140 18.11 -4.52 0.68
C LEU A 140 17.58 -3.12 0.33
N PRO A 141 16.74 -2.98 -0.71
CA PRO A 141 16.17 -1.68 -1.07
C PRO A 141 15.49 -0.98 0.12
N SER A 142 15.65 0.34 0.22
CA SER A 142 14.99 1.15 1.25
C SER A 142 13.48 0.95 1.25
N GLY A 143 12.88 1.05 2.44
CA GLY A 143 11.42 0.99 2.60
C GLY A 143 10.82 -0.41 2.67
N TYR A 144 11.66 -1.46 2.68
CA TYR A 144 11.27 -2.80 3.08
C TYR A 144 11.68 -3.03 4.53
N PHE A 145 10.70 -3.29 5.38
CA PHE A 145 10.91 -3.39 6.83
C PHE A 145 10.93 -4.85 7.28
N PRO A 146 11.94 -5.28 8.05
CA PRO A 146 12.00 -6.64 8.55
C PRO A 146 10.86 -6.89 9.54
N MET A 147 10.30 -8.10 9.52
CA MET A 147 9.29 -8.54 10.47
C MET A 147 9.98 -9.11 11.72
N ILE A 148 10.33 -8.22 12.65
CA ILE A 148 11.12 -8.51 13.85
C ILE A 148 10.44 -7.95 15.11
N ASN A 149 10.83 -8.45 16.28
CA ASN A 149 10.26 -8.08 17.58
C ASN A 149 11.16 -7.15 18.41
N PHE A 150 12.22 -6.60 17.81
CA PHE A 150 13.12 -5.64 18.43
C PHE A 150 13.15 -4.34 17.63
N PRO A 151 13.48 -3.19 18.26
CA PRO A 151 13.61 -1.92 17.55
C PRO A 151 14.69 -1.99 16.47
N ILE A 152 14.41 -1.40 15.31
CA ILE A 152 15.37 -1.18 14.24
C ILE A 152 15.40 0.30 13.87
N ALA A 153 16.61 0.82 13.66
CA ALA A 153 16.83 2.13 13.08
C ALA A 153 17.46 1.92 11.71
N LEU A 154 16.85 2.49 10.67
CA LEU A 154 17.35 2.42 9.31
C LEU A 154 18.31 3.59 9.05
N GLU A 155 19.23 3.42 8.10
CA GLU A 155 20.14 4.51 7.71
C GLU A 155 19.41 5.62 6.92
N ASP A 156 18.39 5.25 6.16
CA ASP A 156 17.55 6.16 5.39
C ASP A 156 16.50 6.84 6.29
N VAL A 157 16.57 8.18 6.40
CA VAL A 157 15.68 8.98 7.26
C VAL A 157 14.22 8.86 6.83
N HIS A 158 13.94 8.86 5.53
CA HIS A 158 12.57 8.79 5.02
C HIS A 158 12.00 7.38 5.14
N ALA A 159 12.83 6.34 5.07
CA ALA A 159 12.39 4.99 5.42
C ALA A 159 11.94 4.91 6.89
N ASN A 160 12.66 5.56 7.82
CA ASN A 160 12.21 5.65 9.21
C ASN A 160 10.92 6.48 9.35
N GLU A 161 10.75 7.56 8.59
CA GLU A 161 9.48 8.32 8.55
C GLU A 161 8.30 7.45 8.12
N PHE A 162 8.47 6.66 7.04
CA PHE A 162 7.46 5.69 6.60
C PHE A 162 7.11 4.69 7.71
N LEU A 163 8.13 4.10 8.37
CA LEU A 163 7.91 3.16 9.47
C LEU A 163 7.16 3.81 10.64
N SER A 164 7.48 5.07 10.93
CA SER A 164 6.85 5.84 12.01
C SER A 164 5.36 6.10 11.79
N LEU A 165 4.88 6.09 10.53
CA LEU A 165 3.45 6.25 10.23
C LEU A 165 2.60 5.19 10.92
N ASN A 166 3.13 3.98 11.14
CA ASN A 166 2.43 2.88 11.80
C ASN A 166 2.17 3.14 13.29
N ALA A 167 2.99 3.98 13.93
CA ALA A 167 2.93 4.19 15.37
C ALA A 167 1.55 4.72 15.79
N GLY A 168 0.93 4.00 16.74
CA GLY A 168 -0.38 4.34 17.30
C GLY A 168 -1.56 4.20 16.34
N LYS A 169 -1.39 3.54 15.19
CA LYS A 169 -2.45 3.36 14.18
C LYS A 169 -2.76 1.89 13.95
N GLU A 170 -4.00 1.62 13.56
CA GLU A 170 -4.38 0.31 13.05
C GLU A 170 -3.68 0.05 11.72
N THR A 171 -3.15 -1.16 11.55
CA THR A 171 -2.53 -1.60 10.30
C THR A 171 -3.34 -2.69 9.62
N ASP A 172 -3.36 -2.69 8.29
CA ASP A 172 -3.95 -3.77 7.50
C ASP A 172 -3.16 -4.04 6.22
N ALA A 173 -3.51 -5.12 5.52
CA ALA A 173 -3.01 -5.39 4.18
C ALA A 173 -3.78 -4.59 3.11
N ARG A 174 -3.17 -4.47 1.92
CA ARG A 174 -3.93 -4.02 0.73
C ARG A 174 -5.13 -4.95 0.58
N PHE A 175 -6.32 -4.36 0.45
CA PHE A 175 -7.57 -5.07 0.66
C PHE A 175 -7.71 -6.43 -0.04
N VAL A 176 -7.26 -6.55 -1.29
CA VAL A 176 -7.39 -7.79 -2.09
C VAL A 176 -6.19 -8.75 -1.99
N TRP A 177 -5.11 -8.36 -1.30
CA TRP A 177 -3.86 -9.14 -1.25
C TRP A 177 -4.02 -10.46 -0.48
N PRO A 178 -4.60 -10.46 0.73
CA PRO A 178 -4.77 -11.72 1.48
C PRO A 178 -5.78 -12.65 0.83
N LYS A 179 -6.85 -12.09 0.25
CA LYS A 179 -7.89 -12.81 -0.49
C LYS A 179 -8.53 -11.86 -1.49
N LEU A 180 -9.14 -12.40 -2.54
CA LEU A 180 -9.86 -11.66 -3.60
C LEU A 180 -8.95 -11.02 -4.67
N MET A 181 -7.74 -11.53 -4.88
CA MET A 181 -6.83 -11.05 -5.93
C MET A 181 -7.44 -10.95 -7.34
N HIS A 182 -8.42 -11.81 -7.66
CA HIS A 182 -9.17 -11.75 -8.92
C HIS A 182 -9.94 -10.43 -9.11
N LEU A 183 -10.24 -9.70 -8.02
CA LEU A 183 -10.88 -8.38 -8.04
C LEU A 183 -9.90 -7.22 -8.17
N TYR A 184 -8.58 -7.44 -8.15
CA TYR A 184 -7.59 -6.35 -8.26
C TYR A 184 -7.79 -5.51 -9.53
N ALA A 185 -7.82 -6.16 -10.70
CA ALA A 185 -8.03 -5.47 -11.96
C ALA A 185 -9.43 -4.85 -12.06
N PRO A 186 -10.54 -5.58 -11.75
CA PRO A 186 -11.88 -4.98 -11.73
C PRO A 186 -12.02 -3.74 -10.84
N MET A 187 -11.45 -3.75 -9.63
CA MET A 187 -11.49 -2.59 -8.73
C MET A 187 -10.73 -1.41 -9.31
N ASN A 188 -9.54 -1.63 -9.89
CA ASN A 188 -8.78 -0.55 -10.54
C ASN A 188 -9.55 0.02 -11.74
N GLN A 189 -10.21 -0.81 -12.55
CA GLN A 189 -11.05 -0.32 -13.65
C GLN A 189 -12.25 0.48 -13.14
N ALA A 190 -12.90 0.05 -12.05
CA ALA A 190 -13.99 0.79 -11.42
C ALA A 190 -13.52 2.16 -10.89
N VAL A 191 -12.32 2.23 -10.31
CA VAL A 191 -11.68 3.50 -9.90
C VAL A 191 -11.49 4.43 -11.08
N ILE A 192 -10.92 3.94 -12.19
CA ILE A 192 -10.70 4.78 -13.38
C ILE A 192 -12.03 5.31 -13.91
N ARG A 193 -13.05 4.44 -14.03
CA ARG A 193 -14.37 4.82 -14.55
C ARG A 193 -15.06 5.85 -13.65
N VAL A 194 -14.99 5.71 -12.33
CA VAL A 194 -15.59 6.68 -11.40
C VAL A 194 -14.84 8.01 -11.44
N MET A 195 -13.51 7.99 -11.49
CA MET A 195 -12.69 9.20 -11.61
C MET A 195 -12.95 9.96 -12.92
N LYS A 196 -13.26 9.24 -14.00
CA LYS A 196 -13.64 9.82 -15.29
C LYS A 196 -15.10 10.31 -15.34
N GLY A 197 -15.86 10.14 -14.26
CA GLY A 197 -17.30 10.47 -14.23
C GLY A 197 -18.16 9.58 -15.13
N GLN A 198 -17.66 8.41 -15.57
CA GLN A 198 -18.39 7.50 -16.46
C GLN A 198 -19.44 6.66 -15.72
N ILE A 199 -19.23 6.46 -14.41
CA ILE A 199 -20.15 5.77 -13.51
C ILE A 199 -20.18 6.51 -12.17
N SER A 200 -21.28 6.37 -11.42
CA SER A 200 -21.36 6.83 -10.04
C SER A 200 -20.51 5.95 -9.11
N ALA A 201 -20.22 6.46 -7.91
CA ALA A 201 -19.55 5.67 -6.86
C ALA A 201 -20.32 4.38 -6.51
N GLN A 202 -21.65 4.46 -6.48
CA GLN A 202 -22.53 3.29 -6.34
C GLN A 202 -22.33 2.30 -7.50
N GLY A 203 -22.37 2.77 -8.74
CA GLY A 203 -22.19 1.92 -9.91
C GLY A 203 -20.80 1.25 -9.96
N ALA A 204 -19.77 1.93 -9.49
CA ALA A 204 -18.43 1.35 -9.32
C ALA A 204 -18.46 0.20 -8.30
N ALA A 205 -19.06 0.43 -7.13
CA ALA A 205 -19.17 -0.57 -6.07
C ALA A 205 -20.01 -1.79 -6.50
N ASP A 206 -21.15 -1.55 -7.15
CA ASP A 206 -22.02 -2.61 -7.69
C ASP A 206 -21.31 -3.46 -8.75
N SER A 207 -20.52 -2.82 -9.63
CA SER A 207 -19.78 -3.54 -10.68
C SER A 207 -18.77 -4.53 -10.12
N VAL A 208 -18.17 -4.22 -8.96
CA VAL A 208 -17.22 -5.11 -8.28
C VAL A 208 -17.95 -6.16 -7.46
N GLN A 209 -19.04 -5.80 -6.77
CA GLN A 209 -19.87 -6.75 -6.02
C GLN A 209 -20.50 -7.82 -6.94
N ALA A 210 -20.78 -7.51 -8.20
CA ALA A 210 -21.31 -8.46 -9.18
C ALA A 210 -20.32 -9.55 -9.61
N LEU A 211 -19.01 -9.35 -9.39
CA LEU A 211 -17.93 -10.28 -9.77
C LEU A 211 -17.52 -11.24 -8.66
N ARG A 212 -18.22 -11.16 -7.52
CA ARG A 212 -17.91 -11.88 -6.30
C ARG A 212 -18.73 -13.16 -6.20
#